data_AF-T1EIJ9-F1
#
_entry.id   AF-T1EIJ9-F1
#
_cell.length_a   1.000
_cell.length_b   1.000
_cell.length_c   1.000
_cell.angle_alpha   90.00
_cell.angle_beta   90.00
_cell.angle_gamma   90.00
#
_symmetry.space_group_name_H-M   'P 1'
#
loop_
_entity.id
_entity.type
_entity.pdbx_description
1 polymer ?
#
loop_
_entity_poly.entity_id
_entity_poly.type
_entity_poly.pdbx_seq_one_letter_code
_entity_poly.pdbx_strand_id
1 'polypeptide(L)'
;NPRSFRVANVDDDGVEQNYGVLEVRDNDLLFHHSEQPAPIRWPLKSLRRYGFDGDLFSFESGRRCATGPGIYAFRCGRSELLFQLVQE
;
A
#
# COMPACT_ATOMS: atom_id res chain seq x y z
N ASN A 1 -10.87 -12.83 0.01
CA ASN A 1 -10.05 -12.58 1.20
C ASN A 1 -10.36 -11.17 1.70
N PRO A 2 -10.89 -10.96 2.92
CA PRO A 2 -11.28 -9.63 3.40
C PRO A 2 -10.11 -8.64 3.51
N ARG A 3 -8.87 -9.14 3.63
CA ARG A 3 -7.66 -8.31 3.76
C ARG A 3 -6.94 -8.02 2.42
N SER A 4 -7.60 -8.23 1.29
CA SER A 4 -7.05 -7.96 -0.05
C SER A 4 -7.87 -6.90 -0.77
N PHE A 5 -7.18 -5.91 -1.34
CA PHE A 5 -7.75 -4.70 -1.88
C PHE A 5 -7.26 -4.48 -3.31
N ARG A 6 -8.18 -4.35 -4.28
CA ARG A 6 -7.82 -3.87 -5.61
C ARG A 6 -7.47 -2.39 -5.49
N VAL A 7 -6.32 -2.03 -6.04
CA VAL A 7 -5.77 -0.68 -5.95
C VAL A 7 -5.16 -0.24 -7.28
N ALA A 8 -5.06 1.08 -7.47
CA ALA A 8 -4.20 1.70 -8.47
C ALA A 8 -3.10 2.49 -7.75
N ASN A 9 -1.84 2.20 -8.04
CA ASN A 9 -0.73 3.03 -7.61
C ASN A 9 -0.83 4.39 -8.31
N VAL A 10 -0.73 5.48 -7.55
CA VAL A 10 -0.76 6.84 -8.08
C VAL A 10 0.60 7.52 -7.89
N ASP A 11 0.96 8.37 -8.84
CA ASP A 11 2.16 9.20 -8.74
C ASP A 11 1.91 10.51 -7.96
N ASP A 12 2.91 11.39 -7.93
CA ASP A 12 2.88 12.69 -7.24
C ASP A 12 1.82 13.65 -7.80
N ASP A 13 1.42 13.47 -9.06
CA ASP A 13 0.36 14.23 -9.73
C ASP A 13 -1.03 13.59 -9.52
N GLY A 14 -1.10 12.45 -8.84
CA GLY A 14 -2.33 11.70 -8.59
C GLY A 14 -2.83 10.89 -9.79
N VAL A 15 -1.98 10.69 -10.80
CA VAL A 15 -2.29 9.90 -12.00
C VAL A 15 -2.10 8.42 -11.70
N GLU A 16 -3.06 7.60 -12.10
CA GLU A 16 -3.00 6.15 -11.94
C GLU A 16 -1.97 5.56 -12.91
N GLN A 17 -1.00 4.83 -12.37
CA GLN A 17 0.07 4.19 -13.13
C GLN A 17 -0.17 2.68 -13.23
N ASN A 18 -0.08 1.99 -12.09
CA ASN A 18 -0.08 0.53 -12.03
C ASN A 18 -1.22 -0.02 -11.17
N TYR A 19 -2.03 -0.90 -11.75
CA TYR A 19 -3.08 -1.62 -11.02
C TYR A 19 -2.54 -2.87 -10.34
N GLY A 20 -3.12 -3.22 -9.19
CA GLY A 20 -2.74 -4.43 -8.48
C GLY A 20 -3.62 -4.74 -7.29
N VAL A 21 -3.11 -5.62 -6.43
CA VAL A 21 -3.75 -6.01 -5.18
C VAL A 21 -2.83 -5.66 -4.02
N LEU A 22 -3.33 -4.84 -3.09
CA LEU A 22 -2.70 -4.59 -1.81
C LEU A 22 -3.29 -5.56 -0.79
N GLU A 23 -2.46 -6.43 -0.23
CA GLU A 23 -2.82 -7.43 0.77
C GLU A 23 -2.24 -7.03 2.13
N VAL A 24 -3.10 -6.98 3.15
CA VAL A 24 -2.71 -6.72 4.54
C VAL A 24 -2.54 -8.06 5.25
N ARG A 25 -1.35 -8.30 5.79
CA ARG A 25 -1.02 -9.44 6.66
C ARG A 25 -0.63 -8.93 8.04
N ASP A 26 -0.57 -9.83 9.02
CA ASP A 26 -0.29 -9.52 10.43
C ASP A 26 0.98 -8.67 10.66
N ASN A 27 1.98 -8.77 9.77
CA ASN A 27 3.23 -8.02 9.90
C ASN A 27 3.62 -7.24 8.64
N ASP A 28 2.87 -7.35 7.54
CA ASP A 28 3.32 -6.84 6.24
C ASP A 28 2.17 -6.34 5.38
N LEU A 29 2.46 -5.29 4.60
CA LEU A 29 1.72 -4.92 3.40
C LEU A 29 2.42 -5.53 2.18
N LEU A 30 1.66 -6.24 1.36
CA LEU A 30 2.13 -6.84 0.12
C LEU A 30 1.40 -6.23 -1.08
N PHE A 31 2.14 -5.65 -2.02
CA PHE A 31 1.58 -5.20 -3.29
C PHE A 31 1.92 -6.17 -4.41
N HIS A 32 0.89 -6.80 -4.95
CA HIS A 32 0.95 -7.71 -6.09
C HIS A 32 0.56 -6.93 -7.35
N HIS A 33 1.46 -6.78 -8.32
CA HIS A 33 1.17 -6.12 -9.59
C HIS A 33 1.68 -6.96 -10.78
N SER A 34 1.10 -6.76 -11.96
CA SER A 34 1.33 -7.62 -13.14
C SER A 34 2.76 -7.61 -13.64
N GLU A 35 3.47 -6.48 -13.50
CA GLU A 35 4.84 -6.32 -14.03
C GLU A 35 5.92 -7.04 -13.21
N GLN A 36 5.62 -7.50 -11.99
CA GLN A 36 6.59 -8.21 -11.15
C GLN A 36 6.06 -9.58 -10.71
N PRO A 37 6.86 -10.66 -10.86
CA PRO A 37 6.44 -12.00 -10.48
C PRO A 37 6.34 -12.20 -8.96
N ALA A 38 7.01 -11.36 -8.17
CA ALA A 38 6.97 -11.39 -6.71
C ALA A 38 6.35 -10.09 -6.17
N PRO A 39 5.58 -10.15 -5.06
CA PRO A 39 5.01 -8.95 -4.47
C PRO A 39 6.08 -8.07 -3.85
N ILE A 40 5.85 -6.75 -3.92
CA ILE A 40 6.60 -5.79 -3.12
C ILE A 40 6.11 -5.90 -1.67
N ARG A 41 7.06 -5.97 -0.72
CA ARG A 41 6.77 -6.16 0.70
C ARG A 41 7.24 -4.98 1.54
N TRP A 42 6.33 -4.42 2.33
CA TRP A 42 6.64 -3.45 3.37
C TRP A 42 6.24 -4.00 4.74
N PRO A 43 7.21 -4.29 5.63
CA PRO A 43 6.89 -4.63 7.01
C PRO A 43 6.17 -3.46 7.70
N LEU A 44 5.04 -3.73 8.35
CA LEU A 44 4.20 -2.70 8.98
C LEU A 44 4.99 -1.85 9.98
N LYS A 45 5.86 -2.50 10.78
CA LYS A 45 6.74 -1.83 11.76
C LYS A 45 7.80 -0.92 11.14
N SER A 46 8.00 -0.97 9.82
CA SER A 46 8.93 -0.11 9.10
C SER A 46 8.26 1.07 8.43
N LEU A 47 6.92 1.15 8.45
CA LEU A 47 6.19 2.33 8.00
C LEU A 47 6.37 3.46 9.01
N ARG A 48 6.67 4.66 8.52
CA ARG A 48 6.89 5.84 9.36
C ARG A 48 5.60 6.57 9.67
N ARG A 49 4.71 6.61 8.69
CA ARG A 49 3.36 7.19 8.75
C ARG A 49 2.51 6.55 7.69
N TYR A 50 1.20 6.51 7.92
CA TYR A 50 0.22 6.04 6.96
C TYR A 50 -1.12 6.73 7.27
N GLY A 51 -1.98 6.81 6.27
CA GLY A 51 -3.25 7.49 6.38
C GLY A 51 -4.13 7.23 5.17
N PHE A 52 -5.36 7.71 5.25
CA PHE A 52 -6.27 7.70 4.12
C PHE A 52 -6.99 9.04 4.00
N ASP A 53 -7.41 9.38 2.79
CA ASP A 53 -8.25 10.53 2.47
C ASP A 53 -9.15 10.18 1.29
N GLY A 54 -10.47 10.21 1.48
CA GLY A 54 -11.42 9.74 0.47
C GLY A 54 -11.12 8.31 0.03
N ASP A 55 -10.86 8.11 -1.25
CA ASP A 55 -10.49 6.83 -1.85
C ASP A 55 -8.97 6.60 -1.90
N LEU A 56 -8.16 7.45 -1.29
CA LEU A 56 -6.71 7.32 -1.29
C LEU A 56 -6.22 6.71 0.02
N PHE A 57 -5.35 5.71 -0.06
CA PHE A 57 -4.53 5.24 1.06
C PHE A 57 -3.07 5.53 0.75
N SER A 58 -2.33 6.11 1.70
CA SER A 58 -0.91 6.42 1.51
C SER A 58 -0.06 6.05 2.71
N PHE A 59 1.23 5.80 2.47
CA PHE A 59 2.20 5.55 3.52
C PHE A 59 3.61 5.98 3.14
N GLU A 60 4.45 6.20 4.15
CA GLU A 60 5.89 6.44 3.99
C GLU A 60 6.66 5.22 4.50
N SER A 61 7.43 4.57 3.63
CA SER A 61 8.32 3.46 4.00
C SER A 61 9.62 3.93 4.66
N GLY A 62 10.18 3.09 5.52
CA GLY A 62 11.48 3.33 6.14
C GLY A 62 12.66 2.82 5.30
N ARG A 63 13.88 3.27 5.63
CA ARG A 63 15.14 2.87 4.97
C ARG A 63 15.44 1.37 4.96
N ARG A 64 14.78 0.59 5.83
CA ARG A 64 14.97 -0.87 5.96
C ARG A 64 14.03 -1.67 5.05
N CYS A 65 13.06 -1.03 4.39
CA CYS A 65 12.24 -1.68 3.39
C CYS A 65 13.08 -2.01 2.15
N ALA A 66 12.73 -3.08 1.44
CA ALA A 66 13.47 -3.51 0.23
C ALA A 66 13.47 -2.43 -0.87
N THR A 67 12.42 -1.62 -0.92
CA THR A 67 12.32 -0.47 -1.83
C THR A 67 13.07 0.78 -1.35
N GLY A 68 13.67 0.74 -0.16
CA GLY A 68 14.20 1.92 0.51
C GLY A 68 13.11 2.85 1.06
N PRO A 69 13.49 4.08 1.48
CA PRO A 69 12.53 5.09 1.91
C PRO A 69 11.78 5.66 0.70
N GLY A 70 10.47 5.82 0.82
CA GLY A 70 9.62 6.36 -0.24
C GLY A 70 8.20 6.62 0.25
N ILE A 71 7.46 7.45 -0.47
CA ILE A 71 6.02 7.66 -0.26
C ILE A 71 5.28 6.87 -1.34
N TYR A 72 4.26 6.14 -0.91
CA TYR A 72 3.41 5.36 -1.80
C TYR A 72 1.97 5.78 -1.56
N ALA A 73 1.21 5.87 -2.65
CA ALA A 73 -0.19 6.21 -2.61
C ALA A 73 -0.97 5.27 -3.53
N PHE A 74 -2.10 4.79 -3.03
CA PHE A 74 -2.93 3.79 -3.67
C PHE A 74 -4.37 4.26 -3.66
N ARG A 75 -4.95 4.46 -4.84
CA ARG A 75 -6.39 4.65 -4.96
C ARG A 75 -7.10 3.31 -4.71
N CYS A 76 -8.02 3.30 -3.77
CA CYS A 76 -8.80 2.17 -3.32
C CYS A 76 -10.17 2.62 -2.81
N GLY A 77 -11.25 2.13 -3.42
CA GLY A 77 -12.61 2.42 -2.94
C GLY A 77 -12.95 1.87 -1.54
N ARG A 78 -12.02 1.16 -0.88
CA ARG A 78 -12.13 0.68 0.51
C ARG A 78 -10.91 1.10 1.35
N SER A 79 -10.37 2.28 1.06
CA SER A 79 -9.23 2.91 1.75
C SER A 79 -9.39 2.95 3.27
N GLU A 80 -10.58 3.29 3.78
CA GLU A 80 -10.88 3.34 5.21
C GLU A 80 -10.70 1.97 5.88
N LEU A 81 -11.29 0.91 5.32
CA LEU A 81 -11.14 -0.45 5.83
C LEU A 81 -9.68 -0.92 5.75
N LEU A 82 -8.97 -0.54 4.69
CA LEU A 82 -7.56 -0.86 4.53
C LEU A 82 -6.73 -0.21 5.64
N PHE A 83 -6.97 1.08 5.91
CA PHE A 83 -6.32 1.80 7.00
C PHE A 83 -6.58 1.16 8.36
N GLN A 84 -7.84 0.80 8.65
CA GLN A 84 -8.21 0.11 9.90
C GLN A 84 -7.42 -1.19 10.09
N LEU A 85 -7.32 -2.02 9.05
CA LEU A 85 -6.58 -3.29 9.13
C LEU A 85 -5.07 -3.11 9.26
N VAL A 86 -4.52 -1.99 8.80
CA VAL A 86 -3.08 -1.66 8.95
C VAL A 86 -2.76 -1.18 10.38
N GLN A 87 -3.76 -0.69 11.10
CA GLN A 87 -3.63 -0.23 12.50
C GLN A 87 -3.79 -1.34 13.54
N GLU A 88 -4.43 -2.46 13.19
CA GLU A 88 -4.58 -3.65 14.05
C GLU A 88 -3.22 -4.27 14.42
#